data_AF-A0A5Q4YZ34-F1
#
_entry.id   AF-A0A5Q4YZ34-F1
#
_cell.length_a   1.000
_cell.length_b   1.000
_cell.length_c   1.000
_cell.angle_alpha   90.00
_cell.angle_beta   90.00
_cell.angle_gamma   90.00
#
_symmetry.space_group_name_H-M   'P 1'
#
loop_
_entity.id
_entity.type
_entity.pdbx_description
1 polymer ?
#
loop_
_entity_poly.entity_id
_entity_poly.type
_entity_poly.pdbx_seq_one_letter_code
_entity_poly.pdbx_strand_id
1 'polypeptide(L)'
;MSIVNVGSTAFLRYSNIFLRQDDKELNLNVSLITDVDVKSSEHTQHRKEKDDNGEDIEILMTKEEIEAARVKKLKEKKDYYEKPPVTAFIAPYWTLEYSIARSCLSELFYQAVYICYKSKSRDYVYSEKEKVEFIEEAKRQYKKWTEEDNLSVDEIAYNIYKKTMLDKKISKAVVAQVFADIIIGANFDRVEEDENLTYLVDAIKNVTGN
;
A
#
# COMPACT_ATOMS: atom_id res chain seq x y z
N MET A 1 -7.10 -20.70 -3.86
CA MET A 1 -6.00 -19.72 -3.72
C MET A 1 -5.42 -19.83 -2.32
N SER A 2 -4.10 -19.94 -2.19
CA SER A 2 -3.40 -19.89 -0.90
C SER A 2 -2.59 -18.61 -0.84
N ILE A 3 -2.57 -17.93 0.31
CA ILE A 3 -1.80 -16.70 0.53
C ILE A 3 -0.66 -17.03 1.47
N VAL A 4 0.57 -16.70 1.07
CA VAL A 4 1.79 -16.95 1.86
C VAL A 4 2.50 -15.63 2.11
N ASN A 5 2.62 -15.24 3.39
CA ASN A 5 3.45 -14.11 3.77
C ASN A 5 4.92 -14.55 3.88
N VAL A 6 5.79 -13.96 3.07
CA VAL A 6 7.22 -14.31 2.99
C VAL A 6 8.10 -13.57 4.01
N GLY A 7 7.52 -12.66 4.82
CA GLY A 7 8.18 -12.02 5.97
C GLY A 7 9.39 -11.12 5.66
N SER A 8 9.79 -10.99 4.39
CA SER A 8 10.90 -10.16 3.90
C SER A 8 10.84 -10.04 2.37
N THR A 9 11.69 -9.20 1.78
CA THR A 9 11.92 -9.14 0.32
C THR A 9 12.69 -10.37 -0.22
N ALA A 10 13.03 -11.35 0.62
CA ALA A 10 13.72 -12.58 0.22
C ALA A 10 12.81 -13.58 -0.53
N PHE A 11 11.85 -13.08 -1.30
CA PHE A 11 11.00 -13.87 -2.18
C PHE A 11 11.83 -14.78 -3.09
N LEU A 12 13.03 -14.36 -3.53
CA LEU A 12 13.90 -15.19 -4.37
C LEU A 12 14.23 -16.57 -3.78
N ARG A 13 14.25 -16.71 -2.45
CA ARG A 13 14.45 -18.03 -1.82
C ARG A 13 13.23 -18.92 -1.96
N TYR A 14 12.04 -18.32 -1.93
CA TYR A 14 10.77 -19.00 -2.15
C TYR A 14 10.46 -19.21 -3.63
N SER A 15 10.80 -18.28 -4.53
CA SER A 15 10.57 -18.42 -5.96
C SER A 15 11.30 -19.63 -6.54
N ASN A 16 12.50 -19.92 -6.02
CA ASN A 16 13.28 -21.09 -6.44
C ASN A 16 12.62 -22.43 -6.12
N ILE A 17 11.67 -22.50 -5.17
CA ILE A 17 10.95 -23.75 -4.89
C ILE A 17 9.96 -24.09 -6.02
N PHE A 18 9.59 -23.09 -6.84
CA PHE A 18 8.72 -23.26 -8.00
C PHE A 18 9.49 -23.54 -9.29
N LEU A 19 10.82 -23.44 -9.25
CA LEU A 19 11.70 -23.77 -10.37
C LEU A 19 12.07 -25.25 -10.29
N ARG A 20 11.83 -26.00 -11.37
CA ARG A 20 12.24 -27.41 -11.42
C ARG A 20 13.67 -27.54 -11.92
N GLN A 21 14.38 -28.55 -11.42
CA GLN A 21 15.74 -28.88 -11.89
C GLN A 21 15.77 -29.40 -13.34
N ASP A 22 14.64 -29.85 -13.88
CA ASP A 22 14.53 -30.39 -15.24
C ASP A 22 13.99 -29.37 -16.26
N ASP A 23 14.12 -28.06 -15.97
CA ASP A 23 13.67 -26.92 -16.80
C ASP A 23 12.19 -26.95 -17.21
N LYS A 24 11.38 -27.81 -16.59
CA LYS A 24 9.94 -27.84 -16.79
C LYS A 24 9.27 -26.80 -15.90
N GLU A 25 8.29 -26.09 -16.44
CA GLU A 25 7.45 -25.20 -15.67
C GLU A 25 6.46 -26.00 -14.82
N LEU A 26 6.23 -25.56 -13.57
CA LEU A 26 5.07 -26.00 -12.80
C LEU A 26 3.85 -25.34 -13.43
N ASN A 27 2.80 -26.12 -13.72
CA ASN A 27 1.53 -25.61 -14.21
C ASN A 27 0.73 -24.95 -13.06
N LEU A 28 1.29 -23.90 -12.48
CA LEU A 28 0.73 -23.14 -11.37
C LEU A 28 1.08 -21.66 -11.58
N ASN A 29 0.06 -20.81 -11.68
CA ASN A 29 0.28 -19.37 -11.69
C ASN A 29 0.67 -18.90 -10.29
N VAL A 30 1.74 -18.12 -10.19
CA VAL A 30 2.19 -17.51 -8.93
C VAL A 30 2.15 -16.00 -9.06
N SER A 31 1.32 -15.33 -8.27
CA SER A 31 1.34 -13.87 -8.15
C SER A 31 2.22 -13.43 -6.98
N LEU A 32 3.20 -12.59 -7.27
CA LEU A 32 3.97 -11.87 -6.26
C LEU A 32 3.39 -10.47 -6.09
N ILE A 33 2.96 -10.12 -4.87
CA ILE A 33 2.53 -8.77 -4.52
C ILE A 33 3.65 -8.10 -3.70
N THR A 34 4.11 -6.93 -4.13
CA THR A 34 5.15 -6.18 -3.41
C THR A 34 4.94 -4.67 -3.50
N ASP A 35 5.53 -3.91 -2.58
CA ASP A 35 5.44 -2.45 -2.59
C ASP A 35 6.44 -1.84 -3.58
N VAL A 36 6.23 -0.60 -4.04
CA VAL A 36 7.26 0.13 -4.80
C VAL A 36 8.32 0.73 -3.86
N ASP A 37 7.95 1.08 -2.62
CA ASP A 37 8.82 1.73 -1.63
C ASP A 37 9.44 3.06 -2.11
N VAL A 38 8.67 3.88 -2.82
CA VAL A 38 9.01 5.29 -3.11
C VAL A 38 7.97 6.16 -2.43
N LYS A 39 8.43 7.04 -1.53
CA LYS A 39 7.51 7.87 -0.75
C LYS A 39 6.86 8.92 -1.65
N SER A 40 5.66 9.35 -1.25
CA SER A 40 4.95 10.45 -1.93
C SER A 40 5.76 11.75 -1.90
N SER A 41 5.48 12.64 -2.85
CA SER A 41 6.03 14.00 -2.85
C SER A 41 5.65 14.83 -1.63
N GLU A 42 4.56 14.46 -0.94
CA GLU A 42 4.15 15.04 0.34
C GLU A 42 5.10 14.66 1.49
N HIS A 43 5.98 13.68 1.28
CA HIS A 43 7.10 13.40 2.17
C HIS A 43 8.35 14.13 1.66
N THR A 44 8.98 14.94 2.53
CA THR A 44 10.28 15.57 2.23
C THR A 44 11.31 14.49 1.89
N GLN A 45 11.90 14.57 0.71
CA GLN A 45 12.87 13.61 0.20
C GLN A 45 14.10 14.34 -0.29
N HIS A 46 15.27 13.79 0.06
CA HIS A 46 16.56 14.33 -0.32
C HIS A 46 17.32 13.29 -1.14
N ARG A 47 18.01 13.75 -2.18
CA ARG A 47 19.02 12.97 -2.90
C ARG A 47 20.41 13.40 -2.44
N LYS A 48 21.35 12.46 -2.45
CA LYS A 48 22.75 12.74 -2.16
C LYS A 48 23.47 13.10 -3.45
N GLU A 49 24.17 14.22 -3.45
CA GLU A 49 25.14 14.59 -4.47
C GLU A 49 26.48 14.86 -3.82
N LYS A 50 27.55 14.86 -4.62
CA LYS A 50 28.86 15.31 -4.17
C LYS A 50 29.04 16.76 -4.56
N ASP A 51 29.48 17.60 -3.61
CA ASP A 51 29.92 18.95 -3.92
C ASP A 51 31.28 18.95 -4.66
N ASP A 52 31.75 20.14 -5.02
CA ASP A 52 33.05 20.32 -5.70
C ASP A 52 34.25 19.82 -4.87
N ASN A 53 34.08 19.66 -3.55
CA ASN A 53 35.09 19.12 -2.64
C ASN A 53 34.93 17.59 -2.41
N GLY A 54 33.92 16.96 -3.03
CA GLY A 54 33.62 15.55 -2.90
C GLY A 54 32.83 15.15 -1.65
N GLU A 55 32.32 16.12 -0.89
CA GLU A 55 31.47 15.94 0.29
C GLU A 55 30.02 15.65 -0.10
N ASP A 56 29.37 14.76 0.64
CA ASP A 56 27.96 14.43 0.41
C ASP A 56 27.06 15.60 0.86
N ILE A 57 26.32 16.17 -0.08
CA ILE A 57 25.27 17.17 0.16
C ILE A 57 23.89 16.58 -0.09
N GLU A 58 22.90 17.04 0.69
CA GLU A 58 21.50 16.61 0.57
C GLU A 58 20.68 17.68 -0.17
N ILE A 59 20.18 17.31 -1.35
CA ILE A 59 19.38 18.20 -2.21
C ILE A 59 17.93 17.76 -2.15
N LEU A 60 17.03 18.71 -1.86
CA LEU A 60 15.59 18.47 -1.87
C LEU A 60 15.13 18.05 -3.28
N MET A 61 14.42 16.93 -3.36
CA MET A 61 13.90 16.43 -4.63
C MET A 61 12.62 17.17 -5.04
N THR A 62 12.45 17.43 -6.35
CA THR A 62 11.20 17.95 -6.90
C THR A 62 10.14 16.86 -7.03
N LYS A 63 8.87 17.24 -7.25
CA LYS A 63 7.78 16.28 -7.47
C LYS A 63 8.06 15.40 -8.70
N GLU A 64 8.62 15.99 -9.76
CA GLU A 64 8.98 15.32 -11.01
C GLU A 64 10.12 14.31 -10.81
N GLU A 65 11.13 14.64 -10.00
CA GLU A 65 12.22 13.73 -9.69
C GLU A 65 11.76 12.52 -8.87
N ILE A 66 10.86 12.74 -7.90
CA ILE A 66 10.27 11.67 -7.08
C ILE A 66 9.43 10.75 -7.96
N GLU A 67 8.64 11.31 -8.87
CA GLU A 67 7.82 10.56 -9.82
C GLU A 67 8.68 9.75 -10.80
N ALA A 68 9.74 10.35 -11.36
CA ALA A 68 10.69 9.63 -12.21
C ALA A 68 11.38 8.48 -11.46
N ALA A 69 11.74 8.67 -10.19
CA ALA A 69 12.31 7.63 -9.34
C ALA A 69 11.31 6.49 -9.08
N ARG A 70 10.03 6.81 -8.88
CA ARG A 70 8.95 5.81 -8.72
C ARG A 70 8.77 4.95 -9.96
N VAL A 71 8.64 5.58 -11.14
CA VAL A 71 8.48 4.87 -12.42
C VAL A 71 9.69 3.97 -12.70
N LYS A 72 10.90 4.48 -12.47
CA LYS A 72 12.14 3.69 -12.60
C LYS A 72 12.13 2.48 -11.67
N LYS A 73 11.79 2.66 -10.39
CA LYS A 73 11.79 1.57 -9.40
C LYS A 73 10.69 0.53 -9.65
N LEU A 74 9.54 0.93 -10.18
CA LEU A 74 8.49 0.00 -10.64
C LEU A 74 9.06 -0.94 -11.70
N LYS A 75 9.73 -0.39 -12.71
CA LYS A 75 10.36 -1.18 -13.77
C LYS A 75 11.44 -2.11 -13.22
N GLU A 76 12.37 -1.59 -12.42
CA GLU A 76 13.46 -2.39 -11.83
C GLU A 76 12.94 -3.55 -10.98
N LYS A 77 11.93 -3.32 -10.14
CA LYS A 77 11.32 -4.40 -9.34
C LYS A 77 10.59 -5.41 -10.21
N LYS A 78 9.90 -4.95 -11.26
CA LYS A 78 9.20 -5.84 -12.18
C LYS A 78 10.20 -6.76 -12.89
N ASP A 79 11.23 -6.20 -13.51
CA ASP A 79 12.30 -6.93 -14.20
C ASP A 79 13.04 -7.89 -13.26
N TYR A 80 13.20 -7.53 -11.98
CA TYR A 80 13.89 -8.36 -10.99
C TYR A 80 13.09 -9.59 -10.55
N TYR A 81 11.78 -9.42 -10.33
CA TYR A 81 10.93 -10.46 -9.74
C TYR A 81 10.14 -11.27 -10.76
N GLU A 82 9.84 -10.71 -11.93
CA GLU A 82 9.03 -11.38 -12.96
C GLU A 82 9.86 -12.45 -13.68
N LYS A 83 9.63 -13.70 -13.28
CA LYS A 83 10.31 -14.89 -13.82
C LYS A 83 9.32 -16.05 -13.82
N PRO A 84 8.99 -16.64 -14.98
CA PRO A 84 8.04 -17.76 -15.04
C PRO A 84 8.33 -18.84 -13.98
N PRO A 85 7.31 -19.35 -13.27
CA PRO A 85 5.87 -19.08 -13.43
C PRO A 85 5.35 -17.89 -12.58
N VAL A 86 6.22 -17.01 -12.11
CA VAL A 86 5.89 -15.86 -11.25
C VAL A 86 5.58 -14.61 -12.07
N THR A 87 4.41 -14.01 -11.82
CA THR A 87 4.03 -12.68 -12.29
C THR A 87 4.11 -11.68 -11.14
N ALA A 88 4.81 -10.56 -11.35
CA ALA A 88 5.01 -9.54 -10.32
C ALA A 88 3.98 -8.41 -10.43
N PHE A 89 3.27 -8.17 -9.33
CA PHE A 89 2.29 -7.10 -9.16
C PHE A 89 2.78 -6.14 -8.08
N ILE A 90 3.09 -4.91 -8.48
CA ILE A 90 3.76 -3.94 -7.61
C ILE A 90 2.77 -2.82 -7.28
N ALA A 91 2.69 -2.46 -6.00
CA ALA A 91 1.86 -1.34 -5.56
C ALA A 91 2.28 -0.07 -6.31
N PRO A 92 1.34 0.65 -6.95
CA PRO A 92 1.68 1.78 -7.81
C PRO A 92 2.30 2.92 -7.02
N TYR A 93 1.93 3.08 -5.74
CA TYR A 93 2.44 4.14 -4.87
C TYR A 93 2.91 3.59 -3.54
N TRP A 94 3.97 4.21 -2.99
CA TRP A 94 4.61 3.97 -1.70
C TRP A 94 4.49 2.56 -1.11
N THR A 95 3.37 2.24 -0.47
CA THR A 95 3.02 0.89 0.02
C THR A 95 1.56 0.56 -0.27
N LEU A 96 1.15 -0.69 -0.02
CA LEU A 96 -0.24 -1.13 -0.06
C LEU A 96 -1.19 -0.17 0.67
N GLU A 97 -0.88 0.22 1.90
CA GLU A 97 -1.77 1.09 2.69
C GLU A 97 -1.90 2.48 2.07
N TYR A 98 -0.81 3.01 1.52
CA TYR A 98 -0.84 4.29 0.83
C TYR A 98 -1.66 4.18 -0.46
N SER A 99 -1.53 3.08 -1.22
CA SER A 99 -2.33 2.84 -2.43
C SER A 99 -3.82 2.73 -2.11
N ILE A 100 -4.20 2.00 -1.05
CA ILE A 100 -5.59 1.96 -0.56
C ILE A 100 -6.06 3.36 -0.14
N ALA A 101 -5.23 4.12 0.56
CA ALA A 101 -5.58 5.49 0.99
C ALA A 101 -5.74 6.49 -0.17
N ARG A 102 -5.23 6.19 -1.38
CA ARG A 102 -5.48 6.97 -2.60
C ARG A 102 -6.69 6.49 -3.40
N SER A 103 -7.15 5.28 -3.14
CA SER A 103 -8.20 4.62 -3.92
C SER A 103 -9.61 5.08 -3.55
N CYS A 104 -10.60 4.55 -4.26
CA CYS A 104 -12.02 4.62 -3.96
C CYS A 104 -12.39 4.06 -2.58
N LEU A 105 -11.50 3.26 -1.96
CA LEU A 105 -11.67 2.76 -0.59
C LEU A 105 -11.06 3.69 0.48
N SER A 106 -10.55 4.87 0.10
CA SER A 106 -9.83 5.78 1.01
C SER A 106 -10.63 6.14 2.27
N GLU A 107 -11.91 6.48 2.12
CA GLU A 107 -12.78 6.81 3.27
C GLU A 107 -12.97 5.62 4.21
N LEU A 108 -13.28 4.43 3.67
CA LEU A 108 -13.44 3.20 4.45
C LEU A 108 -12.13 2.80 5.14
N PHE A 109 -11.01 2.97 4.45
CA PHE A 109 -9.70 2.70 5.01
C PHE A 109 -9.36 3.68 6.14
N TYR A 110 -9.71 4.95 5.98
CA TYR A 110 -9.53 5.94 7.03
C TYR A 110 -10.38 5.60 8.27
N GLN A 111 -11.62 5.13 8.11
CA GLN A 111 -12.44 4.66 9.22
C GLN A 111 -11.72 3.56 10.02
N ALA A 112 -11.12 2.56 9.34
CA ALA A 112 -10.34 1.51 9.98
C ALA A 112 -9.12 2.07 10.75
N VAL A 113 -8.33 2.92 10.08
CA VAL A 113 -7.14 3.56 10.69
C VAL A 113 -7.55 4.40 11.91
N TYR A 114 -8.67 5.11 11.83
CA TYR A 114 -9.16 5.98 12.90
C TYR A 114 -9.65 5.20 14.11
N ILE A 115 -10.37 4.09 13.91
CA ILE A 115 -10.76 3.16 14.99
C ILE A 115 -9.51 2.67 15.71
N CYS A 116 -8.49 2.21 14.98
CA CYS A 116 -7.24 1.75 15.58
C CYS A 116 -6.47 2.88 16.29
N TYR A 117 -6.55 4.10 15.77
CA TYR A 117 -5.95 5.28 16.38
C TYR A 117 -6.62 5.65 17.72
N LYS A 118 -7.95 5.64 17.77
CA LYS A 118 -8.72 6.05 18.96
C LYS A 118 -8.80 4.98 20.02
N SER A 119 -8.92 3.71 19.63
CA SER A 119 -9.00 2.60 20.58
C SER A 119 -7.75 2.46 21.43
N LYS A 120 -6.54 2.77 20.91
CA LYS A 120 -5.22 2.77 21.59
C LYS A 120 -4.88 1.51 22.42
N SER A 121 -5.75 0.51 22.50
CA SER A 121 -5.60 -0.62 23.39
C SER A 121 -4.68 -1.62 22.73
N ARG A 122 -3.77 -2.21 23.53
CA ARG A 122 -2.82 -3.22 23.05
C ARG A 122 -3.52 -4.44 22.43
N ASP A 123 -4.75 -4.67 22.86
CA ASP A 123 -5.61 -5.76 22.40
C ASP A 123 -6.75 -5.30 21.47
N TYR A 124 -6.78 -4.00 21.13
CA TYR A 124 -7.72 -3.36 20.19
C TYR A 124 -9.20 -3.74 20.41
N VAL A 125 -9.58 -3.93 21.68
CA VAL A 125 -10.97 -4.18 22.08
C VAL A 125 -11.70 -2.84 22.12
N TYR A 126 -12.75 -2.72 21.31
CA TYR A 126 -13.73 -1.65 21.34
C TYR A 126 -15.13 -2.26 21.28
N SER A 127 -16.09 -1.61 21.92
CA SER A 127 -17.50 -1.98 21.84
C SER A 127 -18.11 -1.57 20.50
N GLU A 128 -19.24 -2.18 20.12
CA GLU A 128 -20.00 -1.76 18.94
C GLU A 128 -20.42 -0.29 19.01
N LYS A 129 -20.69 0.22 20.21
CA LYS A 129 -21.01 1.64 20.41
C LYS A 129 -19.81 2.54 20.06
N GLU A 130 -18.63 2.21 20.57
CA GLU A 130 -17.39 2.95 20.27
C GLU A 130 -17.05 2.86 18.78
N LYS A 131 -17.25 1.70 18.15
CA LYS A 131 -17.05 1.51 16.70
C LYS A 131 -17.87 2.51 15.90
N VAL A 132 -19.18 2.61 16.18
CA VAL A 132 -20.08 3.56 15.51
C VAL A 132 -19.64 5.00 15.74
N GLU A 133 -19.29 5.35 16.97
CA GLU A 133 -18.81 6.70 17.31
C GLU A 133 -17.53 7.08 16.54
N PHE A 134 -16.54 6.19 16.51
CA PHE A 134 -15.29 6.42 15.80
C PHE A 134 -15.47 6.47 14.28
N ILE A 135 -16.38 5.68 13.71
CA ILE A 135 -16.72 5.76 12.28
C ILE A 135 -17.29 7.14 11.95
N GLU A 136 -18.23 7.63 12.76
CA GLU A 136 -18.84 8.94 12.53
C GLU A 136 -17.85 10.09 12.72
N GLU A 137 -16.92 9.98 13.67
CA GLU A 137 -15.80 10.92 13.80
C GLU A 137 -14.88 10.90 12.56
N ALA A 138 -14.52 9.71 12.08
CA ALA A 138 -13.67 9.54 10.91
C ALA A 138 -14.32 10.12 9.65
N LYS A 139 -15.61 9.86 9.43
CA LYS A 139 -16.38 10.44 8.30
C LYS A 139 -16.39 11.96 8.36
N ARG A 140 -16.66 12.57 9.52
CA ARG A 140 -16.63 14.03 9.69
C ARG A 140 -15.26 14.60 9.34
N GLN A 141 -14.19 13.96 9.82
CA GLN A 141 -12.84 14.43 9.55
C GLN A 141 -12.44 14.25 8.07
N TYR A 142 -12.82 13.13 7.46
CA TYR A 142 -12.57 12.89 6.03
C TYR A 142 -13.33 13.91 5.16
N LYS A 143 -14.61 14.14 5.47
CA LYS A 143 -15.45 15.14 4.79
C LYS A 143 -14.86 16.55 4.89
N LYS A 144 -14.34 16.91 6.07
CA LYS A 144 -13.63 18.17 6.26
C LYS A 144 -12.42 18.28 5.32
N TRP A 145 -11.58 17.24 5.24
CA TRP A 145 -10.44 17.23 4.34
C TRP A 145 -10.83 17.39 2.87
N THR A 146 -11.92 16.75 2.43
CA THR A 146 -12.35 16.78 1.03
C THR A 146 -13.13 18.04 0.65
N GLU A 147 -14.00 18.53 1.52
CA GLU A 147 -14.98 19.59 1.17
C GLU A 147 -14.61 20.97 1.72
N GLU A 148 -14.01 21.04 2.92
CA GLU A 148 -13.65 22.32 3.55
C GLU A 148 -12.21 22.70 3.23
N ASP A 149 -11.27 21.78 3.53
CA ASP A 149 -9.84 22.01 3.36
C ASP A 149 -9.40 21.82 1.89
N ASN A 150 -10.24 21.21 1.05
CA ASN A 150 -9.99 20.92 -0.37
C ASN A 150 -8.64 20.24 -0.64
N LEU A 151 -8.29 19.28 0.21
CA LEU A 151 -7.04 18.52 0.10
C LEU A 151 -7.06 17.60 -1.13
N SER A 152 -5.93 17.49 -1.80
CA SER A 152 -5.71 16.53 -2.87
C SER A 152 -5.73 15.09 -2.35
N VAL A 153 -5.90 14.15 -3.28
CA VAL A 153 -5.85 12.70 -2.98
C VAL A 153 -4.53 12.31 -2.30
N ASP A 154 -3.41 12.89 -2.75
CA ASP A 154 -2.09 12.62 -2.16
C ASP A 154 -1.94 13.19 -0.74
N GLU A 155 -2.49 14.38 -0.47
CA GLU A 155 -2.50 14.97 0.88
C GLU A 155 -3.37 14.16 1.84
N ILE A 156 -4.54 13.71 1.39
CA ILE A 156 -5.44 12.84 2.17
C ILE A 156 -4.74 11.51 2.46
N ALA A 157 -4.20 10.85 1.44
CA ALA A 157 -3.49 9.58 1.61
C ALA A 157 -2.28 9.73 2.55
N TYR A 158 -1.57 10.85 2.47
CA TYR A 158 -0.46 11.17 3.37
C TYR A 158 -0.94 11.38 4.82
N ASN A 159 -2.06 12.07 5.03
CA ASN A 159 -2.65 12.23 6.36
C ASN A 159 -3.08 10.89 6.98
N ILE A 160 -3.71 10.02 6.19
CA ILE A 160 -4.14 8.68 6.62
C ILE A 160 -2.92 7.83 6.97
N TYR A 161 -2.02 7.63 6.01
CA TYR A 161 -0.93 6.68 6.16
C TYR A 161 0.21 7.23 7.02
N LYS A 162 0.78 8.37 6.67
CA LYS A 162 1.98 8.88 7.35
C LYS A 162 1.62 9.49 8.71
N LYS A 163 0.74 10.50 8.74
CA LYS A 163 0.46 11.26 9.98
C LYS A 163 -0.34 10.46 11.01
N THR A 164 -1.21 9.55 10.56
CA THR A 164 -2.05 8.76 11.48
C THR A 164 -1.43 7.39 11.70
N MET A 165 -1.28 6.57 10.67
CA MET A 165 -0.86 5.18 10.84
C MET A 165 0.60 5.03 11.30
N LEU A 166 1.56 5.64 10.58
CA LEU A 166 2.99 5.50 10.87
C LEU A 166 3.43 6.32 12.09
N ASP A 167 3.08 7.62 12.14
CA ASP A 167 3.54 8.51 13.22
C ASP A 167 2.93 8.15 14.58
N LYS A 168 1.71 7.63 14.61
CA LYS A 168 1.07 7.14 15.83
C LYS A 168 1.39 5.67 16.13
N LYS A 169 2.24 5.02 15.32
CA LYS A 169 2.71 3.64 15.50
C LYS A 169 1.57 2.64 15.63
N ILE A 170 0.57 2.76 14.77
CA ILE A 170 -0.59 1.87 14.74
C ILE A 170 -0.18 0.53 14.10
N SER A 171 -0.67 -0.58 14.64
CA SER A 171 -0.40 -1.90 14.09
C SER A 171 -1.03 -2.09 12.71
N LYS A 172 -0.21 -2.35 11.69
CA LYS A 172 -0.64 -2.65 10.32
C LYS A 172 -1.57 -3.86 10.26
N ALA A 173 -1.24 -4.93 10.99
CA ALA A 173 -2.03 -6.15 11.00
C ALA A 173 -3.44 -5.92 11.57
N VAL A 174 -3.55 -5.07 12.60
CA VAL A 174 -4.84 -4.76 13.22
C VAL A 174 -5.66 -3.85 12.31
N VAL A 175 -5.05 -2.83 11.70
CA VAL A 175 -5.75 -2.01 10.70
C VAL A 175 -6.27 -2.89 9.57
N ALA A 176 -5.50 -3.87 9.09
CA ALA A 176 -5.96 -4.80 8.07
C ALA A 176 -7.15 -5.65 8.54
N GLN A 177 -7.17 -6.11 9.80
CA GLN A 177 -8.29 -6.86 10.37
C GLN A 177 -9.56 -6.00 10.49
N VAL A 178 -9.44 -4.78 11.03
CA VAL A 178 -10.56 -3.85 11.17
C VAL A 178 -11.06 -3.40 9.80
N PHE A 179 -10.15 -3.16 8.86
CA PHE A 179 -10.50 -2.80 7.49
C PHE A 179 -11.23 -3.94 6.79
N ALA A 180 -10.78 -5.18 6.94
CA ALA A 180 -11.46 -6.36 6.40
C ALA A 180 -12.90 -6.45 6.92
N ASP A 181 -13.12 -6.22 8.22
CA ASP A 181 -14.46 -6.21 8.81
C ASP A 181 -15.36 -5.09 8.23
N ILE A 182 -14.81 -3.89 8.01
CA ILE A 182 -15.54 -2.77 7.41
C ILE A 182 -15.95 -3.07 5.96
N ILE A 183 -15.08 -3.72 5.18
CA ILE A 183 -15.32 -3.90 3.73
C ILE A 183 -16.14 -5.15 3.38
N ILE A 184 -16.48 -6.03 4.33
CA ILE A 184 -17.31 -7.23 4.06
C ILE A 184 -18.64 -6.88 3.36
N GLY A 185 -19.23 -5.74 3.70
CA GLY A 185 -20.48 -5.24 3.11
C GLY A 185 -20.30 -4.08 2.12
N ALA A 186 -19.06 -3.75 1.74
CA ALA A 186 -18.78 -2.62 0.88
C ALA A 186 -19.07 -2.94 -0.60
N ASN A 187 -19.38 -1.90 -1.38
CA ASN A 187 -19.47 -2.02 -2.83
C ASN A 187 -18.06 -1.96 -3.44
N PHE A 188 -17.69 -2.99 -4.21
CA PHE A 188 -16.41 -3.11 -4.91
C PHE A 188 -16.47 -2.79 -6.41
N ASP A 189 -17.61 -2.33 -6.95
CA ASP A 189 -17.79 -2.06 -8.39
C ASP A 189 -16.69 -1.15 -8.97
N ARG A 190 -16.23 -0.18 -8.18
CA ARG A 190 -15.19 0.79 -8.58
C ARG A 190 -13.76 0.27 -8.42
N VAL A 191 -13.56 -0.86 -7.73
CA VAL A 191 -12.23 -1.36 -7.39
C VAL A 191 -11.51 -1.95 -8.59
N GLU A 192 -12.24 -2.57 -9.52
CA GLU A 192 -11.63 -3.10 -10.74
C GLU A 192 -11.10 -1.98 -11.67
N GLU A 193 -11.72 -0.81 -11.64
CA GLU A 193 -11.36 0.35 -12.46
C GLU A 193 -10.35 1.30 -11.78
N ASP A 194 -10.08 1.10 -10.48
CA ASP A 194 -9.21 1.97 -9.71
C ASP A 194 -7.73 1.63 -9.91
N GLU A 195 -6.99 2.51 -10.58
CA GLU A 195 -5.55 2.36 -10.86
C GLU A 195 -4.69 2.08 -9.61
N ASN A 196 -5.15 2.48 -8.42
CA ASN A 196 -4.43 2.24 -7.17
C ASN A 196 -4.61 0.82 -6.65
N LEU A 197 -5.61 0.08 -7.14
CA LEU A 197 -5.99 -1.26 -6.69
C LEU A 197 -5.91 -2.31 -7.80
N THR A 198 -5.85 -1.92 -9.07
CA THR A 198 -5.82 -2.85 -10.22
C THR A 198 -4.72 -3.91 -10.08
N TYR A 199 -3.53 -3.54 -9.56
CA TYR A 199 -2.45 -4.51 -9.34
C TYR A 199 -2.83 -5.65 -8.38
N LEU A 200 -3.69 -5.41 -7.40
CA LEU A 200 -4.21 -6.44 -6.48
C LEU A 200 -5.27 -7.30 -7.16
N VAL A 201 -6.17 -6.66 -7.92
CA VAL A 201 -7.21 -7.35 -8.67
C VAL A 201 -6.56 -8.29 -9.68
N ASP A 202 -5.62 -7.79 -10.48
CA ASP A 202 -4.88 -8.58 -11.47
C ASP A 202 -4.09 -9.71 -10.82
N ALA A 203 -3.48 -9.46 -9.64
CA ALA A 203 -2.79 -10.50 -8.90
C ALA A 203 -3.71 -11.65 -8.50
N ILE A 204 -4.95 -11.35 -8.09
CA ILE A 204 -5.97 -12.35 -7.77
C ILE A 204 -6.41 -13.07 -9.05
N LYS A 205 -6.80 -12.32 -10.09
CA LYS A 205 -7.25 -12.86 -11.38
C LYS A 205 -6.23 -13.83 -11.99
N ASN A 206 -4.94 -13.49 -11.92
CA ASN A 206 -3.84 -14.32 -12.40
C ASN A 206 -3.78 -15.71 -11.73
N VAL A 207 -4.07 -15.82 -10.43
CA VAL A 207 -4.05 -17.11 -9.71
C VAL A 207 -5.40 -17.82 -9.65
N THR A 208 -6.51 -17.13 -9.96
CA THR A 208 -7.85 -17.71 -9.98
C THR A 208 -8.35 -18.08 -11.36
N GLY A 209 -7.75 -17.55 -12.43
CA GLY A 209 -8.14 -17.82 -13.83
C GLY A 209 -9.48 -17.20 -14.25
N ASN A 210 -9.97 -16.22 -13.48
CA ASN A 210 -11.19 -15.43 -13.73
C ASN A 210 -10.82 -13.96 -13.82
#